data_AF-A0A2N0LU06-F1
#
_entry.id   AF-A0A2N0LU06-F1
#
_cell.length_a   1.000
_cell.length_b   1.000
_cell.length_c   1.000
_cell.angle_alpha   90.00
_cell.angle_beta   90.00
_cell.angle_gamma   90.00
#
_symmetry.space_group_name_H-M   'P 1'
#
loop_
_entity.id
_entity.type
_entity.pdbx_description
1 polymer ?
#
loop_
_entity_poly.entity_id
_entity_poly.type
_entity_poly.pdbx_seq_one_letter_code
_entity_poly.pdbx_strand_id
1 'polypeptide(L)'
;MLLDFDDTAAEQNVAELLLTRFGDPTWQDVRGRFRAGEINLKEYQEIAFRNIQADVATMQDHVRSHASLRPYFGELKRYCQENGIPFAIVSQGLDFYIEALLWKEGHAQVPVYAVNTSFSAQGIAYEYRHTRAGQENRGNSKGLVVEQFQQKGYHVFYAGDGMSDFEAATRVDVLYAHRTLAEECNRANIPFQPFTDFQDMFHAVVEYHSNGRNS
;
A
#
# COMPACT_ATOMS: atom_id res chain seq x y z
N MET A 1 8.96 1.80 9.72
CA MET A 1 8.87 2.01 8.26
C MET A 1 7.57 1.42 7.77
N LEU A 2 6.71 2.24 7.19
CA LEU A 2 5.44 1.83 6.59
C LEU A 2 5.45 2.25 5.13
N LEU A 3 5.07 1.37 4.22
CA LEU A 3 5.05 1.69 2.79
C LEU A 3 3.66 1.41 2.22
N ASP A 4 3.15 2.30 1.39
CA ASP A 4 2.11 1.93 0.44
C ASP A 4 2.64 0.89 -0.56
N PHE A 5 1.73 0.18 -1.22
CA PHE A 5 2.06 -0.89 -2.14
C PHE A 5 2.05 -0.47 -3.61
N ASP A 6 0.86 -0.35 -4.22
CA ASP A 6 0.70 -0.04 -5.64
C ASP A 6 1.35 1.30 -5.96
N ASP A 7 2.11 1.40 -7.06
CA ASP A 7 2.86 2.61 -7.47
C ASP A 7 3.89 3.14 -6.42
N THR A 8 4.07 2.48 -5.28
CA THR A 8 5.01 2.85 -4.20
C THR A 8 6.02 1.74 -3.92
N ALA A 9 5.68 0.70 -3.16
CA ALA A 9 6.56 -0.46 -2.97
C ALA A 9 6.69 -1.29 -4.24
N ALA A 10 5.60 -1.49 -4.97
CA ALA A 10 5.61 -2.01 -6.33
C ALA A 10 5.88 -0.87 -7.31
N GLU A 11 6.65 -1.13 -8.37
CA GLU A 11 6.84 -0.14 -9.44
C GLU A 11 5.57 0.08 -10.25
N GLN A 12 4.71 -0.94 -10.32
CA GLN A 12 3.45 -0.93 -11.06
C GLN A 12 2.26 -0.81 -10.12
N ASN A 13 1.14 -0.35 -10.68
CA ASN A 13 -0.17 -0.57 -10.07
C ASN A 13 -0.63 -2.01 -10.33
N VAL A 14 -0.48 -2.89 -9.34
CA VAL A 14 -0.72 -4.33 -9.47
C VAL A 14 -2.22 -4.64 -9.57
N ALA A 15 -3.06 -3.85 -8.90
CA ALA A 15 -4.52 -3.95 -9.08
C ALA A 15 -4.91 -3.66 -10.54
N GLU A 16 -4.41 -2.57 -11.13
CA GLU A 16 -4.68 -2.24 -12.53
C GLU A 16 -4.08 -3.26 -13.50
N LEU A 17 -2.91 -3.82 -13.18
CA LEU A 17 -2.28 -4.90 -13.95
C LEU A 17 -3.20 -6.12 -14.04
N LEU A 18 -3.79 -6.54 -12.92
CA LEU A 18 -4.75 -7.64 -12.89
C LEU A 18 -6.05 -7.29 -13.62
N LEU A 19 -6.63 -6.12 -13.36
CA LEU A 19 -7.89 -5.69 -13.97
C LEU A 19 -7.77 -5.52 -15.50
N THR A 20 -6.62 -5.06 -15.97
CA THR A 20 -6.34 -4.97 -17.42
C THR A 20 -6.31 -6.34 -18.09
N ARG A 21 -5.80 -7.36 -17.40
CA ARG A 21 -5.66 -8.70 -17.96
C ARG A 21 -6.91 -9.58 -17.81
N PHE A 22 -7.60 -9.46 -16.68
CA PHE A 22 -8.65 -10.39 -16.26
C PHE A 22 -9.98 -9.73 -15.91
N GLY A 23 -9.97 -8.42 -15.64
CA GLY A 23 -11.15 -7.67 -15.24
C GLY A 23 -12.14 -7.47 -16.37
N ASP A 24 -13.35 -7.05 -16.01
CA ASP A 24 -14.36 -6.63 -16.98
C ASP A 24 -13.88 -5.37 -17.73
N PRO A 25 -14.07 -5.25 -19.05
CA PRO A 25 -13.65 -4.06 -19.81
C PRO A 25 -14.14 -2.72 -19.23
N THR A 26 -15.23 -2.73 -18.45
CA THR A 26 -15.81 -1.54 -17.79
C THR A 26 -15.13 -1.16 -16.47
N TRP A 27 -14.10 -1.87 -16.01
CA TRP A 27 -13.45 -1.59 -14.71
C TRP A 27 -12.94 -0.13 -14.60
N GLN A 28 -12.57 0.48 -15.73
CA GLN A 28 -12.14 1.88 -15.79
C GLN A 28 -13.27 2.86 -15.48
N ASP A 29 -14.50 2.56 -15.91
CA ASP A 29 -15.68 3.36 -15.60
C ASP A 29 -16.00 3.28 -14.10
N VAL A 30 -15.90 2.08 -13.53
CA VAL A 30 -16.08 1.86 -12.08
C VAL A 30 -15.03 2.65 -11.28
N ARG A 31 -13.77 2.65 -11.72
CA ARG A 31 -12.71 3.48 -11.15
C ARG A 31 -13.02 4.98 -11.27
N GLY A 32 -13.59 5.41 -12.39
CA GLY A 32 -14.05 6.79 -12.60
C GLY A 32 -15.08 7.21 -11.54
N ARG A 33 -16.10 6.37 -11.30
CA ARG A 33 -17.13 6.60 -10.27
C ARG A 33 -16.55 6.67 -8.86
N PHE A 34 -15.57 5.82 -8.55
CA PHE A 34 -14.85 5.86 -7.29
C PHE A 34 -14.08 7.18 -7.12
N ARG A 35 -13.33 7.61 -8.14
CA ARG A 35 -12.58 8.88 -8.12
C ARG A 35 -13.50 10.10 -8.03
N ALA A 36 -14.71 10.02 -8.56
CA ALA A 36 -15.75 11.04 -8.43
C ALA A 36 -16.45 11.04 -7.05
N GLY A 37 -16.18 10.06 -6.19
CA GLY A 37 -16.82 9.91 -4.88
C GLY A 37 -18.25 9.38 -4.92
N GLU A 38 -18.68 8.83 -6.07
CA GLU A 38 -20.03 8.27 -6.24
C GLU A 38 -20.20 6.90 -5.57
N ILE A 39 -19.10 6.15 -5.47
CA ILE A 39 -19.02 4.87 -4.78
C ILE A 39 -17.81 4.87 -3.85
N ASN A 40 -17.86 4.09 -2.79
CA ASN A 40 -16.75 3.96 -1.84
C ASN A 40 -15.75 2.87 -2.27
N LEU A 41 -14.64 2.75 -1.54
CA LEU A 41 -13.56 1.79 -1.83
C LEU A 41 -14.07 0.34 -1.87
N LYS A 42 -14.93 -0.03 -0.93
CA LYS A 42 -15.51 -1.37 -0.85
C LYS A 42 -16.31 -1.69 -2.10
N GLU A 43 -17.21 -0.79 -2.48
CA GLU A 43 -18.01 -0.94 -3.70
C GLU A 43 -17.13 -1.01 -4.96
N TYR A 44 -16.09 -0.17 -5.05
CA TYR A 44 -15.15 -0.21 -6.17
C TYR A 44 -14.49 -1.58 -6.32
N GLN A 45 -13.91 -2.11 -5.23
CA GLN A 45 -13.18 -3.38 -5.26
C GLN A 45 -14.09 -4.56 -5.60
N GLU A 46 -15.24 -4.63 -4.93
CA GLU A 46 -16.20 -5.72 -5.12
C GLU A 46 -16.83 -5.71 -6.52
N ILE A 47 -16.97 -4.55 -7.16
CA ILE A 47 -17.45 -4.46 -8.54
C ILE A 47 -16.32 -4.78 -9.52
N ALA A 48 -15.14 -4.19 -9.35
CA ALA A 48 -14.03 -4.32 -10.30
C ALA A 48 -13.54 -5.78 -10.43
N PHE A 49 -13.57 -6.54 -9.32
CA PHE A 49 -13.08 -7.92 -9.29
C PHE A 49 -14.21 -8.98 -9.39
N ARG A 50 -15.48 -8.59 -9.49
CA ARG A 50 -16.64 -9.51 -9.40
C ARG A 50 -16.64 -10.65 -10.41
N ASN A 51 -16.31 -10.34 -11.67
CA ASN A 51 -16.56 -11.22 -12.81
C ASN A 51 -15.28 -11.88 -13.36
N ILE A 52 -14.19 -11.83 -12.59
CA ILE A 52 -12.93 -12.43 -13.01
C ILE A 52 -13.08 -13.96 -13.04
N GLN A 53 -12.87 -14.55 -14.21
CA GLN A 53 -12.96 -16.00 -14.43
C GLN A 53 -11.67 -16.75 -14.08
N ALA A 54 -10.54 -16.04 -14.02
CA ALA A 54 -9.26 -16.62 -13.67
C ALA A 54 -9.25 -17.00 -12.18
N ASP A 55 -8.66 -18.17 -11.87
CA ASP A 55 -8.45 -18.55 -10.48
C ASP A 55 -7.35 -17.72 -9.80
N VAL A 56 -7.30 -17.79 -8.47
CA VAL A 56 -6.32 -17.02 -7.67
C VAL A 56 -4.89 -17.36 -8.07
N ALA A 57 -4.58 -18.62 -8.36
CA ALA A 57 -3.23 -19.05 -8.73
C ALA A 57 -2.78 -18.39 -10.04
N THR A 58 -3.66 -18.36 -11.05
CA THR A 58 -3.43 -17.70 -12.34
C THR A 58 -3.20 -16.20 -12.18
N MET A 59 -4.02 -15.54 -11.36
CA MET A 59 -3.83 -14.11 -11.07
C MET A 59 -2.50 -13.85 -10.36
N GLN A 60 -2.15 -14.65 -9.36
CA GLN A 60 -0.88 -14.52 -8.65
C GLN A 60 0.32 -14.78 -9.57
N ASP A 61 0.26 -15.77 -10.46
CA ASP A 61 1.30 -16.02 -11.46
C ASP A 61 1.48 -14.85 -12.42
N HIS A 62 0.38 -14.19 -12.79
CA HIS A 62 0.44 -12.99 -13.62
C HIS A 62 1.17 -11.86 -12.90
N VAL A 63 0.88 -11.62 -11.62
CA VAL A 63 1.59 -10.64 -10.78
C VAL A 63 3.07 -10.97 -10.71
N ARG A 64 3.42 -12.22 -10.38
CA ARG A 64 4.81 -12.67 -10.27
C ARG A 64 5.61 -12.46 -11.55
N SER A 65 4.96 -12.55 -12.70
CA SER A 65 5.61 -12.44 -14.00
C SER A 65 5.74 -11.01 -14.52
N HIS A 66 4.92 -10.06 -14.03
CA HIS A 66 4.80 -8.72 -14.64
C HIS A 66 4.97 -7.56 -13.65
N ALA A 67 5.11 -7.83 -12.35
CA ALA A 67 5.37 -6.82 -11.34
C ALA A 67 6.75 -6.99 -10.68
N SER A 68 7.31 -5.87 -10.23
CA SER A 68 8.59 -5.76 -9.53
C SER A 68 8.43 -4.87 -8.30
N LEU A 69 9.20 -5.15 -7.26
CA LEU A 69 9.39 -4.18 -6.18
C LEU A 69 10.34 -3.08 -6.64
N ARG A 70 10.08 -1.86 -6.20
CA ARG A 70 10.87 -0.67 -6.50
C ARG A 70 12.31 -0.85 -5.98
N PRO A 71 13.33 -0.33 -6.69
CA PRO A 71 14.72 -0.48 -6.29
C PRO A 71 14.98 -0.06 -4.84
N TYR A 72 15.96 -0.72 -4.21
CA TYR A 72 16.34 -0.58 -2.81
C TYR A 72 15.32 -1.08 -1.77
N PHE A 73 14.18 -1.66 -2.18
CA PHE A 73 13.22 -2.24 -1.23
C PHE A 73 13.87 -3.31 -0.34
N GLY A 74 14.64 -4.23 -0.93
CA GLY A 74 15.26 -5.34 -0.23
C GLY A 74 16.32 -4.87 0.78
N GLU A 75 17.13 -3.88 0.40
CA GLU A 75 18.15 -3.25 1.23
C GLU A 75 17.52 -2.52 2.42
N LEU A 76 16.51 -1.68 2.16
CA LEU A 76 15.78 -0.98 3.19
C LEU A 76 15.13 -1.96 4.18
N LYS A 77 14.42 -2.97 3.66
CA LYS A 77 13.76 -3.99 4.49
C LYS A 77 14.78 -4.77 5.32
N ARG A 78 15.88 -5.22 4.70
CA ARG A 78 16.93 -5.99 5.38
C ARG A 78 17.54 -5.19 6.52
N TYR A 79 17.86 -3.92 6.28
CA TYR A 79 18.39 -3.04 7.32
C TYR A 79 17.38 -2.86 8.47
N CYS A 80 16.11 -2.63 8.16
CA CYS A 80 15.08 -2.53 9.19
C CYS A 80 15.00 -3.82 10.03
N GLN A 81 15.04 -4.99 9.39
CA GLN A 81 14.99 -6.27 10.09
C GLN A 81 16.22 -6.50 10.98
N GLU A 82 17.43 -6.26 10.48
CA GLU A 82 18.69 -6.45 11.21
C GLU A 82 18.78 -5.55 12.45
N ASN A 83 18.13 -4.39 12.44
CA ASN A 83 18.15 -3.40 13.51
C ASN A 83 16.86 -3.35 14.35
N GLY A 84 15.97 -4.35 14.20
CA GLY A 84 14.73 -4.42 15.00
C GLY A 84 13.73 -3.29 14.74
N ILE A 85 13.81 -2.64 13.56
CA ILE A 85 12.89 -1.58 13.13
C ILE A 85 11.68 -2.25 12.47
N PRO A 86 10.45 -2.01 12.96
CA PRO A 86 9.28 -2.54 12.29
C PRO A 86 9.14 -2.04 10.85
N PHE A 87 8.86 -2.97 9.96
CA PHE A 87 8.68 -2.74 8.53
C PHE A 87 7.37 -3.41 8.09
N ALA A 88 6.49 -2.69 7.39
CA ALA A 88 5.22 -3.25 6.93
C ALA A 88 4.68 -2.54 5.68
N ILE A 89 3.84 -3.25 4.93
CA ILE A 89 3.02 -2.69 3.86
C ILE A 89 1.68 -2.24 4.43
N VAL A 90 1.21 -1.06 4.04
CA VAL A 90 -0.08 -0.49 4.42
C VAL A 90 -0.83 -0.10 3.15
N SER A 91 -1.83 -0.88 2.77
CA SER A 91 -2.47 -0.77 1.47
C SER A 91 -3.99 -0.75 1.58
N GLN A 92 -4.64 -0.05 0.64
CA GLN A 92 -6.06 -0.23 0.37
C GLN A 92 -6.32 -1.35 -0.64
N GLY A 93 -5.28 -1.97 -1.17
CA GLY A 93 -5.30 -3.10 -2.09
C GLY A 93 -5.74 -4.42 -1.47
N LEU A 94 -5.67 -5.49 -2.27
CA LEU A 94 -6.06 -6.85 -1.89
C LEU A 94 -4.83 -7.69 -1.54
N ASP A 95 -4.85 -8.34 -0.39
CA ASP A 95 -3.71 -9.10 0.16
C ASP A 95 -3.11 -10.12 -0.82
N PHE A 96 -3.95 -10.89 -1.53
CA PHE A 96 -3.47 -12.02 -2.34
C PHE A 96 -2.47 -11.63 -3.44
N TYR A 97 -2.57 -10.43 -4.02
CA TYR A 97 -1.64 -9.96 -5.06
C TYR A 97 -0.41 -9.29 -4.45
N ILE A 98 -0.58 -8.62 -3.31
CA ILE A 98 0.51 -8.02 -2.55
C ILE A 98 1.47 -9.12 -2.09
N GLU A 99 0.90 -10.15 -1.45
CA GLU A 99 1.63 -11.32 -0.96
C GLU A 99 2.29 -12.10 -2.10
N ALA A 100 1.66 -12.20 -3.27
CA ALA A 100 2.26 -12.88 -4.42
C ALA A 100 3.54 -12.20 -4.91
N LEU A 101 3.56 -10.86 -4.98
CA LEU A 101 4.76 -10.12 -5.36
C LEU A 101 5.82 -10.20 -4.25
N LEU A 102 5.44 -9.96 -3.00
CA LEU A 102 6.35 -10.07 -1.86
C LEU A 102 6.99 -11.46 -1.79
N TRP A 103 6.23 -12.53 -2.01
CA TRP A 103 6.75 -13.89 -2.03
C TRP A 103 7.77 -14.10 -3.15
N LYS A 104 7.46 -13.65 -4.37
CA LYS A 104 8.35 -13.78 -5.54
C LYS A 104 9.69 -13.07 -5.33
N GLU A 105 9.68 -11.91 -4.67
CA GLU A 105 10.88 -11.13 -4.37
C GLU A 105 11.58 -11.56 -3.06
N GLY A 106 11.17 -12.65 -2.42
CA GLY A 106 11.83 -13.17 -1.21
C GLY A 106 11.48 -12.42 0.09
N HIS A 107 10.30 -11.82 0.14
CA HIS A 107 9.82 -10.94 1.21
C HIS A 107 8.45 -11.34 1.79
N ALA A 108 8.07 -12.62 1.67
CA ALA A 108 6.79 -13.17 2.16
C ALA A 108 6.49 -12.95 3.65
N GLN A 109 7.51 -12.66 4.46
CA GLN A 109 7.39 -12.42 5.90
C GLN A 109 7.04 -10.96 6.25
N VAL A 110 7.00 -10.05 5.26
CA VAL A 110 6.65 -8.65 5.51
C VAL A 110 5.17 -8.58 5.93
N PRO A 111 4.83 -8.01 7.09
CA PRO A 111 3.45 -7.79 7.50
C PRO A 111 2.71 -6.91 6.49
N VAL A 112 1.48 -7.31 6.15
CA VAL A 112 0.60 -6.60 5.21
C VAL A 112 -0.67 -6.16 5.93
N TYR A 113 -0.92 -4.86 5.97
CA TYR A 113 -2.16 -4.25 6.43
C TYR A 113 -2.98 -3.86 5.20
N ALA A 114 -3.73 -4.81 4.65
CA ALA A 114 -4.50 -4.67 3.42
C ALA A 114 -5.93 -5.22 3.56
N VAL A 115 -6.72 -5.16 2.49
CA VAL A 115 -8.04 -5.81 2.48
C VAL A 115 -7.80 -7.31 2.37
N ASN A 116 -8.32 -8.06 3.35
CA ASN A 116 -8.13 -9.49 3.39
C ASN A 116 -9.09 -10.20 2.42
N THR A 117 -8.58 -11.17 1.68
CA THR A 117 -9.39 -11.91 0.70
C THR A 117 -9.45 -13.40 0.99
N SER A 118 -10.60 -13.99 0.66
CA SER A 118 -10.75 -15.45 0.59
C SER A 118 -11.51 -15.83 -0.66
N PHE A 119 -11.18 -16.99 -1.22
CA PHE A 119 -11.66 -17.42 -2.53
C PHE A 119 -12.53 -18.66 -2.39
N SER A 120 -13.70 -18.64 -3.05
CA SER A 120 -14.68 -19.73 -3.05
C SER A 120 -15.32 -19.89 -4.42
N ALA A 121 -16.19 -20.89 -4.59
CA ALA A 121 -16.98 -21.05 -5.81
C ALA A 121 -17.97 -19.88 -6.04
N GLN A 122 -18.28 -19.10 -5.00
CA GLN A 122 -19.16 -17.94 -5.07
C GLN A 122 -18.41 -16.65 -5.44
N GLY A 123 -17.09 -16.72 -5.59
CA GLY A 123 -16.22 -15.58 -5.87
C GLY A 123 -15.33 -15.19 -4.68
N ILE A 124 -14.88 -13.94 -4.70
CA ILE A 124 -13.98 -13.36 -3.69
C ILE A 124 -14.82 -12.78 -2.55
N ALA A 125 -14.47 -13.14 -1.31
CA ALA A 125 -14.98 -12.48 -0.11
C ALA A 125 -13.90 -11.54 0.45
N TYR A 126 -14.34 -10.39 0.98
CA TYR A 126 -13.49 -9.29 1.43
C TYR A 126 -13.70 -9.02 2.91
N GLU A 127 -12.61 -8.82 3.65
CA GLU A 127 -12.63 -8.44 5.05
C GLU A 127 -11.76 -7.20 5.29
N TYR A 128 -12.38 -6.16 5.84
CA TYR A 128 -11.77 -4.86 6.10
C TYR A 128 -11.43 -4.74 7.58
N ARG A 129 -10.23 -5.19 7.97
CA ARG A 129 -9.81 -5.28 9.38
C ARG A 129 -9.23 -3.99 9.96
N HIS A 130 -8.94 -3.00 9.11
CA HIS A 130 -8.25 -1.77 9.52
C HIS A 130 -9.11 -0.52 9.30
N THR A 131 -10.40 -0.62 9.62
CA THR A 131 -11.36 0.47 9.50
C THR A 131 -11.36 1.36 10.73
N ARG A 132 -11.69 2.65 10.56
CA ARG A 132 -12.03 3.51 11.70
C ARG A 132 -13.46 3.24 12.14
N ALA A 133 -13.68 3.26 13.45
CA ALA A 133 -15.02 3.12 14.03
C ALA A 133 -15.98 4.18 13.46
N GLY A 134 -17.11 3.74 12.91
CA GLY A 134 -18.11 4.59 12.26
C GLY A 134 -17.74 5.04 10.84
N GLN A 135 -16.65 4.54 10.26
CA GLN A 135 -16.22 4.79 8.88
C GLN A 135 -15.89 3.50 8.14
N GLU A 136 -16.50 2.38 8.54
CA GLU A 136 -16.26 1.05 7.97
C GLU A 136 -16.56 1.00 6.46
N ASN A 137 -17.52 1.81 6.00
CA ASN A 137 -17.85 1.98 4.59
C ASN A 137 -16.72 2.60 3.75
N ARG A 138 -15.74 3.28 4.37
CA ARG A 138 -14.57 3.82 3.67
C ARG A 138 -13.49 2.75 3.44
N GLY A 139 -13.64 1.57 4.04
CA GLY A 139 -12.64 0.51 4.02
C GLY A 139 -11.44 0.81 4.91
N ASN A 140 -10.31 0.20 4.59
CA ASN A 140 -9.10 0.31 5.41
C ASN A 140 -8.56 1.75 5.43
N SER A 141 -8.19 2.21 6.63
CA SER A 141 -7.58 3.51 6.89
C SER A 141 -6.07 3.35 7.08
N LYS A 142 -5.30 3.92 6.14
CA LYS A 142 -3.83 3.95 6.25
C LYS A 142 -3.37 4.84 7.42
N GLY A 143 -4.10 5.92 7.68
CA GLY A 143 -3.84 6.79 8.84
C GLY A 143 -4.05 6.10 10.19
N LEU A 144 -5.04 5.21 10.30
CA LEU A 144 -5.25 4.41 11.52
C LEU A 144 -4.04 3.52 11.80
N VAL A 145 -3.47 2.89 10.76
CA VAL A 145 -2.29 2.03 10.93
C VAL A 145 -1.08 2.86 11.38
N VAL A 146 -0.85 4.05 10.78
CA VAL A 146 0.21 4.98 11.25
C VAL A 146 0.06 5.28 12.74
N GLU A 147 -1.14 5.70 13.17
CA GLU A 147 -1.44 6.03 14.58
C GLU A 147 -1.20 4.84 15.51
N GLN A 148 -1.54 3.61 15.09
CA GLN A 148 -1.30 2.40 15.89
C GLN A 148 0.19 2.13 16.12
N PHE A 149 1.06 2.45 15.17
CA PHE A 149 2.51 2.36 15.37
C PHE A 149 3.02 3.49 16.27
N GLN A 150 2.52 4.72 16.11
CA GLN A 150 2.89 5.83 16.98
C GLN A 150 2.47 5.60 18.44
N GLN A 151 1.28 5.04 18.67
CA GLN A 151 0.79 4.65 20.01
C GLN A 151 1.67 3.58 20.68
N LYS A 152 2.40 2.78 19.90
CA LYS A 152 3.40 1.83 20.40
C LYS A 152 4.77 2.49 20.66
N GLY A 153 4.88 3.81 20.48
CA GLY A 153 6.10 4.58 20.70
C GLY A 153 7.09 4.59 19.54
N TYR A 154 6.65 4.24 18.33
CA TYR A 154 7.49 4.29 17.14
C TYR A 154 7.45 5.68 16.48
N HIS A 155 8.61 6.16 16.03
CA HIS A 155 8.72 7.24 15.06
C HIS A 155 8.51 6.65 13.66
N VAL A 156 7.49 7.12 12.95
CA VAL A 156 7.01 6.50 11.73
C VAL A 156 7.57 7.24 10.51
N PHE A 157 8.28 6.49 9.68
CA PHE A 157 8.55 6.85 8.29
C PHE A 157 7.46 6.22 7.41
N TYR A 158 6.91 7.00 6.47
CA TYR A 158 5.88 6.54 5.53
C TYR A 158 6.22 6.91 4.09
N ALA A 159 5.95 6.01 3.15
CA ALA A 159 6.04 6.28 1.71
C ALA A 159 4.69 6.03 1.02
N GLY A 160 4.27 6.94 0.15
CA GLY A 160 3.06 6.77 -0.67
C GLY A 160 3.08 7.58 -1.97
N ASP A 161 2.09 7.35 -2.84
CA ASP A 161 1.99 8.02 -4.14
C ASP A 161 0.64 8.67 -4.41
N GLY A 162 -0.41 8.20 -3.72
CA GLY A 162 -1.78 8.46 -4.12
C GLY A 162 -2.60 9.23 -3.08
N MET A 163 -3.79 9.67 -3.50
CA MET A 163 -4.74 10.36 -2.61
C MET A 163 -5.17 9.48 -1.42
N SER A 164 -5.13 8.15 -1.57
CA SER A 164 -5.43 7.21 -0.47
C SER A 164 -4.44 7.32 0.70
N ASP A 165 -3.23 7.83 0.46
CA ASP A 165 -2.19 8.03 1.46
C ASP A 165 -2.30 9.37 2.19
N PHE A 166 -3.15 10.29 1.71
CA PHE A 166 -3.22 11.64 2.26
C PHE A 166 -3.59 11.64 3.75
N GLU A 167 -4.41 10.67 4.18
CA GLU A 167 -4.70 10.48 5.59
C GLU A 167 -3.45 10.11 6.41
N ALA A 168 -2.60 9.22 5.90
CA ALA A 168 -1.34 8.85 6.55
C ALA A 168 -0.33 10.02 6.52
N ALA A 169 -0.24 10.74 5.41
CA ALA A 169 0.65 11.87 5.19
C ALA A 169 0.46 13.00 6.22
N THR A 170 -0.77 13.23 6.67
CA THR A 170 -1.08 14.26 7.69
C THR A 170 -0.73 13.85 9.13
N ARG A 171 -0.29 12.61 9.35
CA ARG A 171 -0.09 12.00 10.68
C ARG A 171 1.32 11.49 10.93
N VAL A 172 2.03 11.12 9.86
CA VAL A 172 3.36 10.54 9.93
C VAL A 172 4.41 11.54 10.42
N ASP A 173 5.48 11.04 11.06
CA ASP A 173 6.61 11.86 11.49
C ASP A 173 7.54 12.25 10.33
N VAL A 174 7.84 11.30 9.42
CA VAL A 174 8.62 11.54 8.19
C VAL A 174 7.89 10.99 6.98
N LEU A 175 7.56 11.87 6.04
CA LEU A 175 6.82 11.53 4.83
C LEU A 175 7.73 11.53 3.59
N TYR A 176 7.66 10.44 2.83
CA TYR A 176 8.10 10.39 1.44
C TYR A 176 6.88 10.31 0.53
N ALA A 177 6.82 11.19 -0.46
CA ALA A 177 5.69 11.27 -1.36
C ALA A 177 6.14 11.51 -2.79
N HIS A 178 5.46 10.89 -3.75
CA HIS A 178 5.60 11.24 -5.18
C HIS A 178 4.22 11.31 -5.84
N ARG A 179 4.18 11.68 -7.12
CA ARG A 179 2.94 11.77 -7.93
C ARG A 179 1.85 12.62 -7.25
N THR A 180 0.62 12.11 -7.22
CA THR A 180 -0.56 12.83 -6.72
C THR A 180 -0.41 13.18 -5.24
N LEU A 181 0.15 12.30 -4.41
CA LEU A 181 0.37 12.61 -3.00
C LEU A 181 1.27 13.83 -2.81
N ALA A 182 2.37 13.91 -3.57
CA ALA A 182 3.27 15.06 -3.53
C ALA A 182 2.58 16.37 -3.96
N GLU A 183 1.70 16.32 -4.97
CA GLU A 183 0.90 17.48 -5.39
C GLU A 183 -0.06 17.94 -4.29
N GLU A 184 -0.78 17.03 -3.65
CA GLU A 184 -1.70 17.37 -2.57
C GLU A 184 -0.98 17.85 -1.31
N CYS A 185 0.17 17.25 -0.97
CA CYS A 185 1.01 17.71 0.14
C CYS A 185 1.51 19.14 -0.10
N ASN A 186 1.93 19.47 -1.33
CA ASN A 186 2.28 20.84 -1.71
C ASN A 186 1.11 21.80 -1.53
N ARG A 187 -0.10 21.44 -2.00
CA ARG A 187 -1.30 22.28 -1.84
C ARG A 187 -1.67 22.49 -0.37
N ALA A 188 -1.50 21.47 0.46
CA ALA A 188 -1.84 21.49 1.87
C ALA A 188 -0.71 22.00 2.80
N ASN A 189 0.45 22.38 2.25
CA ASN A 189 1.66 22.73 3.01
C ASN A 189 2.11 21.63 4.01
N ILE A 190 1.98 20.37 3.61
CA ILE A 190 2.47 19.22 4.39
C ILE A 190 3.94 18.96 3.99
N PRO A 191 4.91 18.98 4.91
CA PRO A 191 6.29 18.66 4.61
C PRO A 191 6.44 17.21 4.12
N PHE A 192 7.22 17.01 3.06
CA PHE A 192 7.56 15.69 2.55
C PHE A 192 8.91 15.71 1.84
N GLN A 193 9.45 14.52 1.60
CA GLN A 193 10.62 14.29 0.75
C GLN A 193 10.17 13.59 -0.54
N PRO A 194 10.51 14.11 -1.73
CA PRO A 194 10.26 13.39 -2.97
C PRO A 194 11.13 12.13 -3.05
N PHE A 195 10.68 11.12 -3.77
CA PHE A 195 11.48 9.92 -4.03
C PHE A 195 11.15 9.30 -5.39
N THR A 196 12.11 8.56 -5.94
CA THR A 196 11.93 7.73 -7.15
C THR A 196 12.20 6.25 -6.87
N ASP A 197 13.03 5.97 -5.88
CA ASP A 197 13.34 4.65 -5.32
C ASP A 197 13.54 4.77 -3.80
N PHE A 198 13.93 3.67 -3.14
CA PHE A 198 14.11 3.65 -1.68
C PHE A 198 15.54 3.98 -1.20
N GLN A 199 16.44 4.48 -2.06
CA GLN A 199 17.83 4.76 -1.68
C GLN A 199 17.91 5.86 -0.61
N ASP A 200 17.31 7.02 -0.87
CA ASP A 200 17.35 8.17 0.05
C ASP A 200 16.67 7.84 1.37
N MET A 201 15.59 7.06 1.31
CA MET A 201 14.87 6.58 2.48
C MET A 201 15.72 5.62 3.33
N PHE A 202 16.45 4.71 2.69
CA PHE A 202 17.41 3.84 3.37
C PHE A 202 18.46 4.67 4.11
N HIS A 203 19.03 5.69 3.47
CA HIS A 203 20.00 6.57 4.12
C HIS A 203 19.40 7.33 5.31
N ALA A 204 18.20 7.88 5.16
CA ALA A 204 17.54 8.61 6.24
C ALA A 204 17.18 7.72 7.45
N VAL A 205 16.75 6.48 7.20
CA VAL A 205 16.50 5.50 8.28
C VAL A 205 17.79 5.13 8.99
N VAL A 206 18.89 4.91 8.25
CA VAL A 206 20.21 4.63 8.82
C VAL A 206 20.68 5.79 9.69
N GLU A 207 20.55 7.02 9.19
CA GLU A 207 20.94 8.23 9.90
C GLU A 207 20.12 8.42 11.18
N TYR A 208 18.79 8.33 11.09
CA TYR A 208 17.90 8.44 12.24
C TYR A 208 18.19 7.36 13.30
N HIS A 209 18.43 6.13 12.87
CA HIS A 209 18.78 5.03 13.77
C HIS A 209 20.15 5.25 14.45
N SER A 210 21.15 5.69 13.70
CA SER A 210 22.54 5.87 14.19
C SER A 210 22.69 7.06 15.12
N ASN A 211 21.94 8.14 14.90
CA ASN A 211 22.03 9.37 15.71
C ASN A 211 21.29 9.26 17.05
N GLY A 212 20.57 8.17 17.29
CA GLY A 212 19.83 7.91 18.52
C GLY A 212 18.60 8.82 18.70
N ARG A 213 17.68 8.38 19.55
CA ARG A 213 16.45 9.08 20.00
C ARG A 213 16.75 10.38 20.79
N ASN A 214 17.56 11.27 20.24
CA ASN A 214 17.96 12.53 20.83
C ASN A 214 17.17 13.69 20.19
N SER A 215 15.86 13.66 20.37
CA SER A 215 15.00 14.85 20.43
C SER A 215 13.70 14.52 21.13
#